data_AF-A0A5N8X8T2-F1
#
_entry.id   AF-A0A5N8X8T2-F1
#
_cell.length_a   1.000
_cell.length_b   1.000
_cell.length_c   1.000
_cell.angle_alpha   90.00
_cell.angle_beta   90.00
_cell.angle_gamma   90.00
#
_symmetry.space_group_name_H-M   'P 1'
#
loop_
_entity.id
_entity.type
_entity.pdbx_description
1 polymer ?
#
loop_
_entity_poly.entity_id
_entity_poly.type
_entity_poly.pdbx_seq_one_letter_code
_entity_poly.pdbx_strand_id
1 'polypeptide(L)'
;MSAVAVSCVLVSACDVASGGGGSGDGLNLKAPPHASAVRNAEGLGGATLGARDVDGYAVTSPADDEVTAQRDVKVADDVCDPVAYALSTTVVGKPTSTVVREAMGEKAAVTVVLAEYAGEQAQGAMDDLSTAVSECAGGFAVTVNGEERKVGKVVPEIAPQGADQAMALGAVVESGGLKTPVKVVVLRKGATVGYISAVPTGKGDKAFAVPAAVVDAQLAKLH
;
A
#
# COMPACT_ATOMS: atom_id res chain seq x y z
N MET A 1 -11.02 -34.99 49.18
CA MET A 1 -10.67 -33.58 49.43
C MET A 1 -9.16 -33.45 49.36
N SER A 2 -8.71 -32.40 48.67
CA SER A 2 -7.33 -31.92 48.48
C SER A 2 -6.44 -32.65 47.46
N ALA A 3 -6.44 -32.04 46.26
CA ALA A 3 -5.37 -32.07 45.29
C ALA A 3 -4.21 -31.17 45.74
N VAL A 4 -2.97 -31.57 45.45
CA VAL A 4 -1.79 -30.67 45.45
C VAL A 4 -0.99 -30.97 44.19
N ALA A 5 -1.14 -30.08 43.20
CA ALA A 5 -0.34 -30.09 41.97
C ALA A 5 0.96 -29.31 42.23
N VAL A 6 2.09 -29.97 42.02
CA VAL A 6 3.43 -29.38 42.08
C VAL A 6 3.81 -28.94 40.66
N SER A 7 3.78 -27.63 40.40
CA SER A 7 4.28 -27.05 39.15
C SER A 7 5.80 -26.97 39.18
N CYS A 8 6.45 -27.60 38.21
CA CYS A 8 7.88 -27.44 37.94
C CYS A 8 8.17 -26.05 37.36
N VAL A 9 9.06 -25.31 38.03
CA VAL A 9 9.70 -24.09 37.54
C VAL A 9 10.86 -24.50 36.63
N LEU A 10 10.81 -24.16 35.34
CA LEU A 10 11.95 -24.33 34.43
C LEU A 10 12.83 -23.08 34.49
N VAL A 11 14.11 -23.36 34.74
CA VAL A 11 15.21 -22.42 34.90
C VAL A 11 15.61 -21.82 33.55
N SER A 12 15.93 -20.53 33.61
CA SER A 12 16.53 -19.70 32.57
C SER A 12 17.88 -20.26 32.11
N ALA A 13 18.08 -20.36 30.79
CA ALA A 13 19.40 -20.38 30.19
C ALA A 13 19.47 -19.21 29.18
N CYS A 14 20.26 -18.20 29.55
CA CYS A 14 20.69 -17.12 28.69
C CYS A 14 21.87 -17.62 27.86
N ASP A 15 21.70 -17.76 26.54
CA ASP A 15 22.82 -17.73 25.60
C ASP A 15 22.91 -16.32 25.03
N VAL A 16 23.99 -15.64 25.41
CA VAL A 16 24.36 -14.29 24.96
C VAL A 16 25.31 -14.43 23.77
N ALA A 17 24.81 -14.21 22.56
CA ALA A 17 25.64 -13.96 21.40
C ALA A 17 25.56 -12.48 21.01
N SER A 18 26.68 -11.78 21.22
CA SER A 18 26.89 -10.39 20.83
C SER A 18 27.04 -10.22 19.33
N GLY A 19 26.43 -9.16 18.78
CA GLY A 19 26.71 -8.65 17.44
C GLY A 19 25.75 -7.52 17.10
N GLY A 20 26.21 -6.28 17.30
CA GLY A 20 25.40 -5.06 17.17
C GLY A 20 25.12 -4.59 15.75
N GLY A 21 24.28 -3.55 15.66
CA GLY A 21 24.03 -2.79 14.44
C GLY A 21 22.64 -2.17 14.46
N GLY A 22 22.56 -0.87 14.73
CA GLY A 22 21.30 -0.18 15.04
C GLY A 22 20.29 -0.01 13.90
N SER A 23 19.05 0.18 14.37
CA SER A 23 17.90 0.91 13.82
C SER A 23 17.26 0.47 12.51
N GLY A 24 16.09 -0.16 12.66
CA GLY A 24 15.06 -0.31 11.63
C GLY A 24 13.64 -0.41 12.20
N ASP A 25 13.34 0.21 13.34
CA ASP A 25 12.02 0.12 14.03
C ASP A 25 10.96 1.10 13.47
N GLY A 26 10.87 1.23 12.16
CA GLY A 26 9.85 2.09 11.50
C GLY A 26 9.19 1.45 10.28
N LEU A 27 9.71 0.31 9.82
CA LEU A 27 9.17 -0.43 8.69
C LEU A 27 8.36 -1.57 9.26
N ASN A 28 7.07 -1.34 9.53
CA ASN A 28 6.17 -2.36 10.09
C ASN A 28 5.82 -3.41 9.00
N LEU A 29 6.84 -4.12 8.51
CA LEU A 29 6.79 -5.06 7.39
C LEU A 29 6.35 -6.46 7.80
N LYS A 30 5.98 -6.68 9.07
CA LYS A 30 5.65 -8.01 9.59
C LYS A 30 4.37 -7.96 10.42
N ALA A 31 3.33 -8.57 9.86
CA ALA A 31 2.00 -8.62 10.48
C ALA A 31 2.00 -9.48 11.77
N PRO A 32 1.22 -9.11 12.79
CA PRO A 32 0.85 -10.04 13.85
C PRO A 32 -0.07 -11.16 13.30
N PRO A 33 -0.06 -12.36 13.90
CA PRO A 33 -0.88 -13.48 13.43
C PRO A 33 -2.38 -13.22 13.68
N HIS A 34 -3.16 -13.37 12.62
CA HIS A 34 -4.63 -13.49 12.60
C HIS A 34 -5.41 -12.36 13.31
N ALA A 35 -5.50 -11.19 12.67
CA ALA A 35 -6.67 -10.33 12.87
C ALA A 35 -7.85 -10.94 12.09
N SER A 36 -8.90 -11.35 12.80
CA SER A 36 -10.15 -11.84 12.20
C SER A 36 -10.66 -10.85 11.15
N ALA A 37 -10.94 -11.32 9.93
CA ALA A 37 -11.45 -10.50 8.84
C ALA A 37 -12.80 -9.87 9.23
N VAL A 38 -12.77 -8.63 9.72
CA VAL A 38 -13.97 -7.79 9.82
C VAL A 38 -14.34 -7.43 8.39
N ARG A 39 -15.47 -7.96 7.91
CA ARG A 39 -16.04 -7.54 6.63
C ARG A 39 -16.84 -6.26 6.88
N ASN A 40 -16.62 -5.25 6.05
CA ASN A 40 -17.57 -4.15 5.95
C ASN A 40 -18.92 -4.72 5.50
N ALA A 41 -19.96 -4.53 6.31
CA ALA A 41 -21.31 -5.04 6.02
C ALA A 41 -21.89 -4.46 4.71
N GLU A 42 -21.37 -3.31 4.27
CA GLU A 42 -21.76 -2.60 3.04
C GLU A 42 -20.79 -2.83 1.87
N GLY A 43 -19.80 -3.71 2.03
CA GLY A 43 -18.73 -3.91 1.05
C GLY A 43 -17.88 -2.65 0.84
N LEU A 44 -17.23 -2.55 -0.33
CA LEU A 44 -16.38 -1.40 -0.66
C LEU A 44 -17.15 -0.08 -0.80
N GLY A 45 -18.46 -0.12 -1.05
CA GLY A 45 -19.28 1.08 -1.25
C GLY A 45 -19.36 1.97 0.00
N GLY A 46 -19.48 1.38 1.19
CA GLY A 46 -19.46 2.12 2.46
C GLY A 46 -18.06 2.54 2.91
N ALA A 47 -17.04 1.80 2.47
CA ALA A 47 -15.64 1.99 2.83
C ALA A 47 -14.89 3.01 1.95
N THR A 48 -15.45 3.41 0.81
CA THR A 48 -14.79 4.30 -0.15
C THR A 48 -14.78 5.76 0.32
N LEU A 49 -13.72 6.49 -0.02
CA LEU A 49 -13.61 7.92 0.20
C LEU A 49 -14.71 8.69 -0.55
N GLY A 50 -15.43 9.54 0.18
CA GLY A 50 -16.46 10.43 -0.33
C GLY A 50 -16.05 11.90 -0.32
N ALA A 51 -16.80 12.74 -1.03
CA ALA A 51 -16.53 14.17 -1.18
C ALA A 51 -16.56 15.00 0.12
N ARG A 52 -17.09 14.44 1.21
CA ARG A 52 -17.14 15.11 2.53
C ARG A 52 -16.13 14.55 3.53
N ASP A 53 -15.34 13.57 3.11
CA ASP A 53 -14.46 12.84 4.03
C ASP A 53 -13.09 13.52 4.18
N VAL A 54 -12.72 14.41 3.25
CA VAL A 54 -11.43 15.10 3.28
C VAL A 54 -11.54 16.54 2.77
N ASP A 55 -11.18 17.48 3.63
CA ASP A 55 -11.21 18.91 3.28
C ASP A 55 -10.10 19.26 2.28
N GLY A 56 -10.42 20.18 1.36
CA GLY A 56 -9.47 20.68 0.37
C GLY A 56 -9.23 19.76 -0.83
N TYR A 57 -10.00 18.68 -0.96
CA TYR A 57 -9.98 17.80 -2.12
C TYR A 57 -11.36 17.69 -2.76
N ALA A 58 -11.41 17.79 -4.08
CA ALA A 58 -12.58 17.38 -4.85
C ALA A 58 -12.50 15.87 -5.08
N VAL A 59 -13.42 15.11 -4.49
CA VAL A 59 -13.45 13.64 -4.64
C VAL A 59 -14.47 13.22 -5.69
N THR A 60 -14.01 12.46 -6.68
CA THR A 60 -14.82 11.96 -7.80
C THR A 60 -14.57 10.48 -8.06
N SER A 61 -15.46 9.85 -8.82
CA SER A 61 -15.17 8.56 -9.46
C SER A 61 -14.62 8.84 -10.85
N PRO A 62 -13.54 8.17 -11.28
CA PRO A 62 -13.07 8.25 -12.67
C PRO A 62 -14.07 7.56 -13.61
N ALA A 63 -13.96 7.85 -14.91
CA ALA A 63 -14.64 7.03 -15.91
C ALA A 63 -13.99 5.63 -15.99
N ASP A 64 -14.74 4.61 -16.43
CA ASP A 64 -14.27 3.23 -16.44
C ASP A 64 -13.03 3.03 -17.33
N ASP A 65 -12.92 3.79 -18.43
CA ASP A 65 -11.79 3.76 -19.36
C ASP A 65 -10.55 4.55 -18.87
N GLU A 66 -10.69 5.33 -17.80
CA GLU A 66 -9.58 6.02 -17.13
C GLU A 66 -8.94 5.15 -16.03
N VAL A 67 -9.65 4.12 -15.56
CA VAL A 67 -9.13 3.18 -14.57
C VAL A 67 -8.05 2.28 -15.19
N THR A 68 -6.84 2.31 -14.63
CA THR A 68 -5.74 1.45 -15.08
C THR A 68 -5.99 0.00 -14.67
N ALA A 69 -6.28 -0.87 -15.64
CA ALA A 69 -6.42 -2.29 -15.41
C ALA A 69 -5.04 -2.97 -15.34
N GLN A 70 -4.92 -3.99 -14.49
CA GLN A 70 -3.68 -4.74 -14.28
C GLN A 70 -3.10 -5.29 -15.59
N ARG A 71 -3.95 -5.78 -16.50
CA ARG A 71 -3.55 -6.31 -17.82
C ARG A 71 -2.86 -5.29 -18.73
N ASP A 72 -3.07 -4.01 -18.45
CA ASP A 72 -2.55 -2.90 -19.24
C ASP A 72 -1.21 -2.40 -18.68
N VAL A 73 -0.75 -2.98 -17.57
CA VAL A 73 0.59 -2.81 -16.99
C VAL A 73 1.44 -4.01 -17.35
N LYS A 74 2.61 -3.78 -17.95
CA LYS A 74 3.53 -4.81 -18.41
C LYS A 74 4.95 -4.45 -17.99
N VAL A 75 5.62 -5.36 -17.32
CA VAL A 75 7.06 -5.28 -17.00
C VAL A 75 7.79 -6.43 -17.68
N ALA A 76 9.09 -6.26 -17.89
CA ALA A 76 9.93 -7.31 -18.47
C ALA A 76 10.25 -8.42 -17.44
N ASP A 77 10.35 -8.04 -16.17
CA ASP A 77 10.64 -8.92 -15.05
C ASP A 77 9.41 -8.95 -14.13
N ASP A 78 8.72 -10.08 -14.10
CA ASP A 78 7.45 -10.27 -13.40
C ASP A 78 7.60 -10.12 -11.89
N VAL A 79 8.80 -10.24 -11.34
CA VAL A 79 9.05 -9.95 -9.91
C VAL A 79 8.75 -8.49 -9.55
N CYS A 80 8.77 -7.59 -10.53
CA CYS A 80 8.45 -6.17 -10.35
C CYS A 80 6.97 -5.83 -10.57
N ASP A 81 6.13 -6.79 -10.95
CA ASP A 81 4.68 -6.60 -11.12
C ASP A 81 4.05 -5.90 -9.91
N PRO A 82 4.26 -6.35 -8.65
CA PRO A 82 3.58 -5.74 -7.51
C PRO A 82 3.89 -4.25 -7.33
N VAL A 83 5.16 -3.85 -7.53
CA VAL A 83 5.58 -2.44 -7.46
C VAL A 83 5.03 -1.66 -8.65
N ALA A 84 5.06 -2.25 -9.85
CA ALA A 84 4.52 -1.63 -11.06
C ALA A 84 3.03 -1.34 -10.91
N TYR A 85 2.27 -2.28 -10.36
CA TYR A 85 0.84 -2.15 -10.11
C TYR A 85 0.55 -1.03 -9.10
N ALA A 86 1.24 -1.03 -7.95
CA ALA A 86 1.06 -0.01 -6.92
C ALA A 86 1.37 1.41 -7.45
N LEU A 87 2.45 1.58 -8.21
CA LEU A 87 2.82 2.86 -8.82
C LEU A 87 1.89 3.29 -9.97
N SER A 88 1.22 2.32 -10.61
CA SER A 88 0.30 2.55 -11.74
C SER A 88 -1.17 2.57 -11.30
N THR A 89 -1.43 2.89 -10.03
CA THR A 89 -2.78 3.03 -9.47
C THR A 89 -3.66 1.80 -9.69
N THR A 90 -3.09 0.61 -9.55
CA THR A 90 -3.82 -0.66 -9.67
C THR A 90 -3.38 -1.63 -8.57
N VAL A 91 -3.93 -2.83 -8.59
CA VAL A 91 -3.93 -3.76 -7.46
C VAL A 91 -2.96 -4.92 -7.66
N VAL A 92 -2.39 -5.41 -6.55
CA VAL A 92 -1.59 -6.64 -6.55
C VAL A 92 -2.50 -7.86 -6.43
N GLY A 93 -2.19 -8.94 -7.15
CA GLY A 93 -3.00 -10.16 -7.12
C GLY A 93 -4.38 -9.99 -7.79
N LYS A 94 -5.37 -10.74 -7.30
CA LYS A 94 -6.71 -10.84 -7.91
C LYS A 94 -7.81 -10.59 -6.87
N PRO A 95 -8.18 -9.33 -6.59
CA PRO A 95 -9.28 -9.04 -5.70
C PRO A 95 -10.62 -9.48 -6.31
N THR A 96 -11.60 -9.72 -5.44
CA THR A 96 -12.99 -10.05 -5.79
C THR A 96 -13.78 -8.84 -6.26
N SER A 97 -13.41 -7.64 -5.81
CA SER A 97 -13.99 -6.38 -6.24
C SER A 97 -13.01 -5.24 -6.00
N THR A 98 -13.16 -4.16 -6.78
CA THR A 98 -12.39 -2.93 -6.61
C THR A 98 -13.30 -1.70 -6.72
N VAL A 99 -12.92 -0.61 -6.07
CA VAL A 99 -13.54 0.72 -6.22
C VAL A 99 -12.42 1.74 -6.31
N VAL A 100 -12.53 2.65 -7.27
CA VAL A 100 -11.55 3.74 -7.47
C VAL A 100 -12.18 5.08 -7.12
N ARG A 101 -11.40 5.94 -6.47
CA ARG A 101 -11.70 7.35 -6.25
C ARG A 101 -10.50 8.20 -6.62
N GLU A 102 -10.79 9.36 -7.15
CA GLU A 102 -9.81 10.41 -7.37
C GLU A 102 -10.10 11.54 -6.41
N ALA A 103 -9.08 12.06 -5.76
CA ALA A 103 -9.14 13.21 -4.89
C ALA A 103 -8.16 14.26 -5.42
N MET A 104 -8.70 15.32 -6.02
CA MET A 104 -7.92 16.41 -6.60
C MET A 104 -7.78 17.55 -5.58
N GLY A 105 -6.57 17.81 -5.12
CA GLY A 105 -6.24 18.93 -4.23
C GLY A 105 -5.28 19.92 -4.87
N GLU A 106 -5.01 21.03 -4.18
CA GLU A 106 -4.14 22.10 -4.71
C GLU A 106 -2.72 21.62 -5.02
N LYS A 107 -2.18 20.71 -4.19
CA LYS A 107 -0.77 20.26 -4.25
C LYS A 107 -0.60 18.83 -4.75
N ALA A 108 -1.66 18.03 -4.75
CA ALA A 108 -1.60 16.61 -5.05
C ALA A 108 -2.89 16.15 -5.73
N ALA A 109 -2.71 15.34 -6.78
CA ALA A 109 -3.76 14.49 -7.32
C ALA A 109 -3.56 13.10 -6.70
N VAL A 110 -4.60 12.58 -6.06
CA VAL A 110 -4.55 11.31 -5.34
C VAL A 110 -5.53 10.33 -5.95
N THR A 111 -5.08 9.11 -6.22
CA THR A 111 -5.94 8.00 -6.62
C THR A 111 -5.99 6.99 -5.48
N VAL A 112 -7.19 6.67 -5.03
CA VAL A 112 -7.46 5.66 -4.01
C VAL A 112 -8.12 4.47 -4.70
N VAL A 113 -7.46 3.32 -4.67
CA VAL A 113 -8.03 2.04 -5.10
C VAL A 113 -8.26 1.20 -3.87
N LEU A 114 -9.52 0.91 -3.56
CA LEU A 114 -9.87 -0.11 -2.58
C LEU A 114 -10.11 -1.43 -3.28
N ALA A 115 -9.62 -2.51 -2.69
CA ALA A 115 -9.68 -3.85 -3.23
C ALA A 115 -10.06 -4.83 -2.14
N GLU A 116 -11.10 -5.61 -2.38
CA GLU A 116 -11.57 -6.66 -1.45
C GLU A 116 -11.09 -8.02 -1.93
N TYR A 117 -10.44 -8.78 -1.05
CA TYR A 117 -9.84 -10.07 -1.39
C TYR A 117 -10.53 -11.22 -0.66
N ALA A 118 -10.47 -12.42 -1.23
CA ALA A 118 -10.97 -13.60 -0.55
C ALA A 118 -9.90 -14.20 0.39
N GLY A 119 -10.30 -14.59 1.59
CA GLY A 119 -9.44 -15.29 2.54
C GLY A 119 -8.16 -14.52 2.84
N GLU A 120 -7.01 -15.20 2.73
CA GLU A 120 -5.69 -14.64 3.04
C GLU A 120 -5.06 -13.87 1.86
N GLN A 121 -5.75 -13.74 0.72
CA GLN A 121 -5.19 -13.09 -0.47
C GLN A 121 -4.90 -11.60 -0.25
N ALA A 122 -5.59 -10.94 0.68
CA ALA A 122 -5.26 -9.56 1.07
C ALA A 122 -3.86 -9.48 1.70
N GLN A 123 -3.51 -10.43 2.56
CA GLN A 123 -2.19 -10.50 3.19
C GLN A 123 -1.13 -10.88 2.14
N GLY A 124 -1.43 -11.87 1.28
CA GLY A 124 -0.54 -12.24 0.18
C GLY A 124 -0.18 -11.06 -0.72
N ALA A 125 -1.14 -10.20 -1.06
CA ALA A 125 -0.87 -8.99 -1.84
C ALA A 125 0.12 -8.03 -1.17
N MET A 126 0.07 -7.88 0.16
CA MET A 126 1.02 -7.07 0.93
C MET A 126 2.41 -7.72 0.97
N ASP A 127 2.47 -9.04 1.14
CA ASP A 127 3.71 -9.80 1.25
C ASP A 127 4.45 -9.83 -0.11
N ASP A 128 3.71 -10.01 -1.21
CA ASP A 128 4.23 -9.93 -2.58
C ASP A 128 4.79 -8.53 -2.89
N LEU A 129 4.06 -7.48 -2.50
CA LEU A 129 4.54 -6.11 -2.65
C LEU A 129 5.82 -5.85 -1.85
N SER A 130 5.89 -6.31 -0.60
CA SER A 130 7.08 -6.20 0.25
C SER A 130 8.32 -6.86 -0.36
N THR A 131 8.14 -8.05 -0.92
CA THR A 131 9.20 -8.77 -1.63
C THR A 131 9.66 -7.99 -2.86
N ALA A 132 8.73 -7.60 -3.72
CA ALA A 132 9.02 -6.87 -4.95
C ALA A 132 9.70 -5.50 -4.70
N VAL A 133 9.34 -4.78 -3.63
CA VAL A 133 10.01 -3.51 -3.26
C VAL A 133 11.50 -3.71 -3.04
N SER A 134 11.90 -4.83 -2.44
CA SER A 134 13.29 -5.14 -2.16
C SER A 134 14.04 -5.55 -3.43
N GLU A 135 13.43 -6.39 -4.26
CA GLU A 135 14.06 -6.92 -5.47
C GLU A 135 14.14 -5.88 -6.59
N CYS A 136 13.15 -4.99 -6.68
CA CYS A 136 13.03 -3.97 -7.71
C CYS A 136 13.53 -2.59 -7.26
N ALA A 137 14.28 -2.53 -6.15
CA ALA A 137 14.81 -1.28 -5.59
C ALA A 137 15.66 -0.47 -6.59
N GLY A 138 16.30 -1.13 -7.55
CA GLY A 138 17.10 -0.51 -8.60
C GLY A 138 16.30 0.27 -9.65
N GLY A 139 14.98 0.08 -9.71
CA GLY A 139 14.13 0.57 -10.79
C GLY A 139 14.07 -0.40 -11.97
N PHE A 140 13.08 -0.17 -12.85
CA PHE A 140 12.74 -1.07 -13.94
C PHE A 140 11.99 -0.33 -15.06
N ALA A 141 11.92 -0.95 -16.24
CA ALA A 141 11.07 -0.48 -17.33
C ALA A 141 9.66 -1.06 -17.18
N VAL A 142 8.65 -0.25 -17.47
CA VAL A 142 7.24 -0.65 -17.43
C VAL A 142 6.51 0.00 -18.60
N THR A 143 5.61 -0.75 -19.23
CA THR A 143 4.66 -0.23 -20.20
C THR A 143 3.29 -0.20 -19.55
N VAL A 144 2.63 0.95 -19.59
CA VAL A 144 1.29 1.12 -19.02
C VAL A 144 0.39 1.77 -20.06
N ASN A 145 -0.76 1.15 -20.34
CA ASN A 145 -1.67 1.58 -21.40
C ASN A 145 -0.97 1.75 -22.77
N GLY A 146 0.03 0.90 -23.04
CA GLY A 146 0.82 0.93 -24.27
C GLY A 146 1.95 1.96 -24.29
N GLU A 147 2.09 2.79 -23.26
CA GLU A 147 3.15 3.80 -23.17
C GLU A 147 4.31 3.29 -22.31
N GLU A 148 5.52 3.35 -22.86
CA GLU A 148 6.74 3.01 -22.13
C GLU A 148 7.07 4.08 -21.08
N ARG A 149 7.45 3.62 -19.89
CA ARG A 149 7.86 4.42 -18.75
C ARG A 149 9.05 3.76 -18.08
N LYS A 150 9.85 4.57 -17.40
CA LYS A 150 10.96 4.09 -16.58
C LYS A 150 10.69 4.42 -15.12
N VAL A 151 10.55 3.38 -14.30
CA VAL A 151 10.53 3.51 -12.85
C VAL A 151 11.98 3.63 -12.39
N GLY A 152 12.30 4.75 -11.74
CA GLY A 152 13.59 4.97 -11.11
C GLY A 152 13.77 4.14 -9.83
N LYS A 153 14.73 4.53 -8.99
CA LYS A 153 14.96 3.88 -7.69
C LYS A 153 13.67 3.85 -6.87
N VAL A 154 13.27 2.66 -6.44
CA VAL A 154 12.13 2.45 -5.53
C VAL A 154 12.64 2.62 -4.11
N VAL A 155 11.99 3.49 -3.35
CA VAL A 155 12.42 3.88 -2.01
C VAL A 155 11.29 3.58 -1.03
N PRO A 156 11.48 2.66 -0.07
CA PRO A 156 10.55 2.49 1.05
C PRO A 156 10.47 3.77 1.89
N GLU A 157 9.29 4.04 2.41
CA GLU A 157 8.99 5.20 3.26
C GLU A 157 8.32 4.77 4.56
N ILE A 158 8.18 5.72 5.48
CA ILE A 158 7.51 5.47 6.76
C ILE A 158 6.03 5.21 6.48
N ALA A 159 5.58 4.00 6.82
CA ALA A 159 4.19 3.61 6.67
C ALA A 159 3.30 4.31 7.72
N PRO A 160 2.03 4.61 7.38
CA PRO A 160 1.07 5.11 8.37
C PRO A 160 0.77 4.04 9.42
N GLN A 161 0.30 4.48 10.59
CA GLN A 161 -0.17 3.59 11.65
C GLN A 161 -1.69 3.36 11.55
N GLY A 162 -2.20 2.39 12.30
CA GLY A 162 -3.65 2.17 12.47
C GLY A 162 -4.29 1.17 11.49
N ALA A 163 -3.49 0.54 10.63
CA ALA A 163 -3.90 -0.59 9.77
C ALA A 163 -3.27 -1.91 10.28
N ASP A 164 -3.78 -3.06 9.84
CA ASP A 164 -3.24 -4.38 10.20
C ASP A 164 -1.88 -4.66 9.53
N GLN A 165 -1.70 -4.15 8.30
CA GLN A 165 -0.41 -4.01 7.62
C GLN A 165 -0.42 -2.65 6.90
N ALA A 166 0.72 -1.99 6.86
CA ALA A 166 0.89 -0.77 6.07
C ALA A 166 2.31 -0.70 5.49
N MET A 167 2.39 -0.15 4.29
CA MET A 167 3.64 0.11 3.58
C MET A 167 3.54 1.47 2.90
N ALA A 168 4.66 2.17 2.80
CA ALA A 168 4.78 3.35 1.96
C ALA A 168 6.03 3.21 1.08
N LEU A 169 5.94 3.70 -0.15
CA LEU A 169 7.06 3.69 -1.09
C LEU A 169 6.94 4.85 -2.08
N GLY A 170 8.06 5.20 -2.70
CA GLY A 170 8.10 6.21 -3.74
C GLY A 170 9.09 5.88 -4.83
N ALA A 171 8.83 6.39 -6.03
CA ALA A 171 9.75 6.34 -7.15
C ALA A 171 9.60 7.60 -8.01
N VAL A 172 10.64 7.93 -8.77
CA VAL A 172 10.51 8.89 -9.88
C VAL A 172 10.20 8.08 -11.14
N VAL A 173 9.03 8.33 -11.73
CA VAL A 173 8.61 7.71 -12.98
C VAL A 173 8.92 8.67 -14.12
N GLU A 174 9.65 8.19 -15.11
CA GLU A 174 9.98 8.94 -16.32
C GLU A 174 9.09 8.47 -17.49
N SER A 175 8.46 9.40 -18.19
CA SER A 175 7.67 9.14 -19.39
C SER A 175 7.74 10.36 -20.32
N GLY A 176 7.99 10.15 -21.62
CA GLY A 176 8.10 11.24 -22.59
C GLY A 176 9.15 12.31 -22.23
N GLY A 177 10.20 11.94 -21.49
CA GLY A 177 11.23 12.86 -20.99
C GLY A 177 10.83 13.69 -19.76
N LEU A 178 9.59 13.54 -19.27
CA LEU A 178 9.12 14.14 -18.02
C LEU A 178 9.37 13.19 -16.85
N LYS A 179 9.79 13.75 -15.71
CA LYS A 179 10.06 13.01 -14.47
C LYS A 179 9.06 13.42 -13.40
N THR A 180 8.22 12.48 -12.99
CA THR A 180 7.17 12.71 -12.00
C THR A 180 7.45 11.87 -10.76
N PRO A 181 7.58 12.46 -9.56
CA PRO A 181 7.59 11.68 -8.34
C PRO A 181 6.20 11.08 -8.11
N VAL A 182 6.15 9.78 -7.89
CA VAL A 182 4.95 9.04 -7.50
C VAL A 182 5.19 8.49 -6.09
N LYS A 183 4.24 8.74 -5.19
CA LYS A 183 4.26 8.26 -3.81
C LYS A 183 3.06 7.38 -3.59
N VAL A 184 3.24 6.25 -2.92
CA VAL A 184 2.17 5.28 -2.68
C VAL A 184 2.18 4.87 -1.22
N VAL A 185 1.00 4.85 -0.63
CA VAL A 185 0.71 4.21 0.66
C VAL A 185 -0.21 3.04 0.36
N VAL A 186 0.16 1.85 0.83
CA VAL A 186 -0.66 0.64 0.75
C VAL A 186 -0.99 0.19 2.18
N LEU A 187 -2.27 0.00 2.47
CA LEU A 187 -2.75 -0.35 3.80
C LEU A 187 -3.77 -1.49 3.72
N ARG A 188 -3.69 -2.44 4.66
CA ARG A 188 -4.60 -3.57 4.76
C ARG A 188 -5.34 -3.53 6.09
N LYS A 189 -6.65 -3.75 6.04
CA LYS A 189 -7.48 -4.00 7.21
C LYS A 189 -8.45 -5.13 6.92
N GLY A 190 -8.31 -6.23 7.64
CA GLY A 190 -8.99 -7.49 7.33
C GLY A 190 -8.73 -7.95 5.89
N ALA A 191 -9.81 -8.08 5.12
CA ALA A 191 -9.79 -8.53 3.73
C ALA A 191 -9.69 -7.40 2.70
N THR A 192 -9.70 -6.14 3.15
CA THR A 192 -9.60 -4.97 2.27
C THR A 192 -8.16 -4.45 2.23
N VAL A 193 -7.67 -4.14 1.03
CA VAL A 193 -6.41 -3.41 0.80
C VAL A 193 -6.73 -2.09 0.10
N GLY A 194 -6.19 -0.99 0.61
CA GLY A 194 -6.22 0.32 -0.02
C GLY A 194 -4.87 0.68 -0.61
N TYR A 195 -4.84 1.02 -1.89
CA TYR A 195 -3.68 1.55 -2.61
C TYR A 195 -3.92 3.04 -2.85
N ILE A 196 -3.17 3.89 -2.17
CA ILE A 196 -3.33 5.35 -2.20
C ILE A 196 -2.08 5.93 -2.87
N SER A 197 -2.21 6.28 -4.14
CA SER A 197 -1.13 6.88 -4.93
C SER A 197 -1.33 8.38 -5.02
N ALA A 198 -0.24 9.14 -4.94
CA ALA A 198 -0.25 10.58 -5.10
C ALA A 198 0.81 11.01 -6.12
N VAL A 199 0.44 11.97 -6.96
CA VAL A 199 1.33 12.73 -7.84
C VAL A 199 1.15 14.22 -7.61
N PRO A 200 2.20 15.05 -7.77
CA PRO A 200 2.07 16.49 -7.60
C PRO A 200 1.27 17.11 -8.75
N THR A 201 0.39 18.06 -8.44
CA THR A 201 -0.37 18.86 -9.44
C THR A 201 0.44 20.00 -10.05
N GLY A 202 1.65 20.24 -9.54
CA GLY A 202 2.58 21.26 -10.02
C GLY A 202 4.01 20.74 -10.00
N LYS A 203 4.99 21.65 -9.84
CA LYS A 203 6.37 21.23 -9.61
C LYS A 203 6.43 20.47 -8.29
N GLY A 204 6.63 19.16 -8.35
CA GLY A 204 6.83 18.33 -7.17
C GLY A 204 8.02 18.86 -6.36
N ASP A 205 7.78 19.19 -5.09
CA ASP A 205 8.86 19.52 -4.18
C ASP A 205 9.52 18.23 -3.64
N LYS A 206 10.69 18.37 -3.01
CA LYS A 206 11.41 17.22 -2.42
C LYS A 206 10.70 16.63 -1.20
N ALA A 207 9.73 17.34 -0.64
CA ALA A 207 8.97 16.93 0.53
C ALA A 207 7.63 16.29 0.17
N PHE A 208 7.37 16.08 -1.13
CA PHE A 208 6.13 15.52 -1.63
C PHE A 208 5.90 14.13 -1.02
N ALA A 209 4.70 13.93 -0.49
CA ALA A 209 4.25 12.71 0.15
C ALA A 209 2.77 12.49 -0.20
N VAL A 210 2.29 11.27 0.03
CA VAL A 210 0.84 11.04 0.02
C VAL A 210 0.22 11.90 1.14
N PRO A 211 -0.81 12.73 0.85
CA PRO A 211 -1.42 13.59 1.85
C PRO A 211 -1.98 12.78 3.03
N ALA A 212 -1.46 13.02 4.23
CA ALA A 212 -1.88 12.32 5.45
C ALA A 212 -3.40 12.42 5.69
N ALA A 213 -4.00 13.58 5.43
CA ALA A 213 -5.45 13.76 5.55
C ALA A 213 -6.26 12.80 4.67
N VAL A 214 -5.78 12.46 3.47
CA VAL A 214 -6.45 11.48 2.60
C VAL A 214 -6.26 10.06 3.12
N VAL A 215 -5.05 9.73 3.59
CA VAL A 215 -4.75 8.42 4.19
C VAL A 215 -5.59 8.19 5.45
N ASP A 216 -5.64 9.17 6.35
CA ASP A 216 -6.38 9.11 7.60
C ASP A 216 -7.88 9.02 7.34
N ALA A 217 -8.42 9.83 6.41
CA ALA A 217 -9.82 9.76 6.02
C ALA A 217 -10.18 8.39 5.45
N GLN A 218 -9.34 7.82 4.58
CA GLN A 218 -9.58 6.50 4.01
C GLN A 218 -9.45 5.39 5.06
N LEU A 219 -8.45 5.43 5.94
CA LEU A 219 -8.29 4.45 7.01
C LEU A 219 -9.47 4.51 8.00
N ALA A 220 -9.93 5.71 8.29
CA ALA A 220 -11.11 5.97 9.08
C ALA A 220 -12.41 5.54 8.40
N LYS A 221 -12.40 4.92 7.21
CA LYS A 221 -13.56 4.30 6.56
C LYS A 221 -13.49 2.77 6.53
N LEU A 222 -12.36 2.17 6.89
CA LEU A 222 -12.13 0.72 6.90
C LEU A 222 -12.46 0.07 8.26
N HIS A 223 -13.37 0.66 9.03
CA HIS A 223 -13.66 0.25 10.41
C HIS A 223 -14.61 -0.95 10.55
#